data_AF-A0A7K0ZBB8-F1
#
_entry.id   AF-A0A7K0ZBB8-F1
#
_cell.length_a   1.000
_cell.length_b   1.000
_cell.length_c   1.000
_cell.angle_alpha   90.00
_cell.angle_beta   90.00
_cell.angle_gamma   90.00
#
_symmetry.space_group_name_H-M   'P 1'
#
loop_
_entity.id
_entity.type
_entity.pdbx_description
1 polymer ?
#
loop_
_entity_poly.entity_id
_entity_poly.type
_entity_poly.pdbx_seq_one_letter_code
_entity_poly.pdbx_strand_id
1 'polypeptide(L)'
;MKSAGFRKFLVMGLPMVLISILLPVSAISATKITPGTTCKVFLQKITYQKKVYTCTKSGKKLLWNKGVAVAKPITVPLPSSTPTPTPTNQPVVYPTDLSPITLAAYQDFIKTYKSRLTDEIPNIDFIINPNMDKVLEKQIVDNINVTAKFFAKERPLNVPLRIWISMTTEFQWIYDNVTSVLPVELLDGGWLDMKLARAKADPDGFMGGGAPGNDKSGSAVLFFNGTSKANWGDAFWSQVPSHEFTHVVQRYELGNSMAPMLCWVREGNANYYGFLLAGRNSQAMYRNFWLQAMSRIPTFGEEPDFQSKPASYWADFFVQNESRKGSQCDPWINYILGSMAFQYLAGTYGNDAIQSFYLGLKDVWIGVCDYPISQEGLTCPAWKSVFKKTFGITPEAAYPKFGQYIYDEIQWAKGKEILWNQEALKIAPIPTS
;
A
#
# COMPACT_ATOMS: atom_id res chain seq x y z
N MET A 1 -1.46 35.97 -57.02
CA MET A 1 -2.92 36.23 -56.90
C MET A 1 -3.53 35.17 -55.99
N LYS A 2 -4.17 35.59 -54.87
CA LYS A 2 -5.09 34.88 -53.93
C LYS A 2 -4.50 33.63 -53.24
N SER A 3 -4.09 33.62 -51.95
CA SER A 3 -4.74 33.95 -50.67
C SER A 3 -6.04 33.18 -50.35
N ALA A 4 -5.91 32.22 -49.43
CA ALA A 4 -6.91 31.72 -48.48
C ALA A 4 -6.11 31.07 -47.33
N GLY A 5 -6.30 31.28 -46.03
CA GLY A 5 -7.36 31.94 -45.27
C GLY A 5 -7.42 31.26 -43.90
N PHE A 6 -6.39 31.45 -43.06
CA PHE A 6 -6.31 30.89 -41.71
C PHE A 6 -7.17 31.75 -40.76
N ARG A 7 -8.29 31.22 -40.25
CA ARG A 7 -9.11 31.91 -39.24
C ARG A 7 -8.43 31.81 -37.87
N LYS A 8 -7.79 32.91 -37.45
CA LYS A 8 -7.41 33.17 -36.06
C LYS A 8 -8.66 33.44 -35.23
N PHE A 9 -8.91 32.64 -34.20
CA PHE A 9 -9.83 33.02 -33.13
C PHE A 9 -9.14 34.07 -32.24
N LEU A 10 -9.71 35.27 -32.24
CA LEU A 10 -9.37 36.39 -31.38
C LEU A 10 -9.96 36.11 -29.99
N VAL A 11 -9.13 35.77 -28.99
CA VAL A 11 -9.54 35.83 -27.57
C VAL A 11 -9.02 37.16 -27.02
N MET A 12 -9.96 38.07 -26.88
CA MET A 12 -9.79 39.41 -26.34
C MET A 12 -9.54 39.29 -24.82
N GLY A 13 -8.38 39.75 -24.37
CA GLY A 13 -8.01 39.80 -22.96
C GLY A 13 -8.86 40.81 -22.19
N LEU A 14 -9.27 40.42 -20.99
CA LEU A 14 -9.85 41.31 -19.98
C LEU A 14 -8.99 41.19 -18.70
N PRO A 15 -8.49 42.31 -18.14
CA PRO A 15 -7.68 42.25 -16.93
C PRO A 15 -8.60 42.14 -15.72
N MET A 16 -8.66 40.95 -15.08
CA MET A 16 -9.36 40.82 -13.81
C MET A 16 -8.40 41.16 -12.67
N VAL A 17 -8.56 42.39 -12.19
CA VAL A 17 -7.89 42.99 -11.04
C VAL A 17 -8.07 42.10 -9.80
N LEU A 18 -6.95 41.74 -9.17
CA LEU A 18 -6.89 41.00 -7.91
C LEU A 18 -7.24 41.95 -6.76
N ILE A 19 -8.50 41.93 -6.31
CA ILE A 19 -8.93 42.59 -5.08
C ILE A 19 -8.69 41.62 -3.92
N SER A 20 -7.64 41.88 -3.14
CA SER A 20 -7.42 41.26 -1.84
C SER A 20 -8.46 41.77 -0.83
N ILE A 21 -9.52 41.00 -0.63
CA ILE A 21 -10.43 41.18 0.51
C ILE A 21 -9.87 40.34 1.67
N LEU A 22 -9.21 40.99 2.63
CA LEU A 22 -9.04 40.43 3.96
C LEU A 22 -10.43 40.32 4.61
N LEU A 23 -10.94 39.10 4.76
CA LEU A 23 -12.07 38.84 5.66
C LEU A 23 -11.54 38.39 7.03
N PRO A 24 -12.07 38.94 8.14
CA PRO A 24 -11.73 38.46 9.47
C PRO A 24 -12.20 37.02 9.65
N VAL A 25 -11.37 36.21 10.31
CA VAL A 25 -11.72 34.85 10.74
C VAL A 25 -12.78 34.99 11.83
N SER A 26 -14.05 34.99 11.42
CA SER A 26 -15.16 34.87 12.36
C SER A 26 -15.08 33.49 13.00
N ALA A 27 -14.91 33.44 14.32
CA ALA A 27 -15.11 32.24 15.11
C ALA A 27 -16.42 31.55 14.68
N ILE A 28 -16.34 30.31 14.23
CA ILE A 28 -17.52 29.53 13.81
C ILE A 28 -18.34 29.27 15.07
N SER A 29 -19.39 30.06 15.26
CA SER A 29 -20.42 29.81 16.26
C SER A 29 -20.90 28.36 16.13
N ALA A 30 -20.84 27.61 17.24
CA ALA A 30 -21.33 26.24 17.31
C ALA A 30 -22.76 26.19 16.75
N THR A 31 -22.97 25.46 15.65
CA THR A 31 -24.30 25.28 15.07
C THR A 31 -25.21 24.65 16.12
N LYS A 32 -26.36 25.28 16.37
CA LYS A 32 -27.35 24.77 17.32
C LYS A 32 -27.82 23.40 16.84
N ILE A 33 -27.56 22.36 17.62
CA ILE A 33 -28.03 20.99 17.32
C ILE A 33 -29.35 20.74 18.05
N THR A 34 -30.39 20.40 17.28
CA THR A 34 -31.69 19.97 17.80
C THR A 34 -31.87 18.47 17.51
N PRO A 35 -32.10 17.60 18.52
CA PRO A 35 -32.43 16.20 18.30
C PRO A 35 -33.54 16.00 17.27
N GLY A 36 -33.40 15.03 16.39
CA GLY A 36 -34.40 14.69 15.37
C GLY A 36 -34.39 15.58 14.12
N THR A 37 -33.51 16.60 14.03
CA THR A 37 -33.32 17.34 12.77
C THR A 37 -32.33 16.64 11.84
N THR A 38 -32.37 16.99 10.55
CA THR A 38 -31.55 16.37 9.52
C THR A 38 -30.07 16.69 9.69
N CYS A 39 -29.24 15.66 9.56
CA CYS A 39 -27.79 15.76 9.48
C CYS A 39 -27.30 15.25 8.13
N LYS A 40 -26.14 15.74 7.68
CA LYS A 40 -25.65 15.52 6.31
C LYS A 40 -24.86 14.22 6.14
N VAL A 41 -24.16 13.78 7.19
CA VAL A 41 -23.17 12.70 7.12
C VAL A 41 -23.47 11.65 8.18
N PHE A 42 -23.72 10.41 7.76
CA PHE A 42 -23.99 9.28 8.66
C PHE A 42 -22.80 9.06 9.61
N LEU A 43 -23.08 8.82 10.90
CA LEU A 43 -22.11 8.66 11.99
C LEU A 43 -21.27 9.90 12.35
N GLN A 44 -21.56 11.07 11.76
CA GLN A 44 -20.96 12.33 12.20
C GLN A 44 -21.27 12.57 13.69
N LYS A 45 -20.25 12.94 14.47
CA LYS A 45 -20.39 13.33 15.88
C LYS A 45 -20.15 14.83 16.06
N ILE A 46 -21.02 15.50 16.82
CA ILE A 46 -20.87 16.91 17.19
C ILE A 46 -21.12 17.05 18.69
N THR A 47 -20.23 17.76 19.39
CA THR A 47 -20.42 18.11 20.79
C THR A 47 -21.12 19.46 20.89
N TYR A 48 -22.32 19.49 21.48
CA TYR A 48 -23.09 20.70 21.70
C TYR A 48 -23.71 20.65 23.11
N GLN A 49 -23.66 21.75 23.87
CA GLN A 49 -24.19 21.83 25.24
C GLN A 49 -23.80 20.64 26.16
N LYS A 50 -22.51 20.24 26.15
CA LYS A 50 -21.97 19.11 26.96
C LYS A 50 -22.59 17.74 26.66
N LYS A 51 -23.21 17.58 25.49
CA LYS A 51 -23.65 16.29 24.96
C LYS A 51 -22.98 16.01 23.63
N VAL A 52 -22.67 14.74 23.36
CA VAL A 52 -22.20 14.27 22.05
C VAL A 52 -23.42 13.78 21.26
N TYR A 53 -23.76 14.50 20.20
CA TYR A 53 -24.79 14.12 19.24
C TYR A 53 -24.17 13.28 18.13
N THR A 54 -24.85 12.21 17.74
CA THR A 54 -24.44 11.35 16.61
C THR A 54 -25.52 11.37 15.54
N CYS A 55 -25.13 11.55 14.28
CA CYS A 55 -26.00 11.46 13.13
C CYS A 55 -26.32 10.00 12.84
N THR A 56 -27.59 9.60 13.01
CA THR A 56 -28.04 8.21 12.91
C THR A 56 -29.12 8.05 11.86
N LYS A 57 -29.26 6.85 11.29
CA LYS A 57 -30.30 6.55 10.30
C LYS A 57 -31.62 6.31 11.02
N SER A 58 -32.66 7.05 10.62
CA SER A 58 -34.04 6.84 11.07
C SER A 58 -34.93 6.71 9.84
N GLY A 59 -35.32 5.47 9.52
CA GLY A 59 -35.96 5.14 8.26
C GLY A 59 -35.07 5.47 7.06
N LYS A 60 -35.56 6.34 6.16
CA LYS A 60 -34.85 6.80 4.95
C LYS A 60 -34.04 8.09 5.14
N LYS A 61 -34.03 8.69 6.33
CA LYS A 61 -33.37 9.99 6.62
C LYS A 61 -32.23 9.82 7.62
N LEU A 62 -31.30 10.77 7.60
CA LEU A 62 -30.23 10.92 8.59
C LEU A 62 -30.61 12.00 9.59
N LEU A 63 -30.74 11.65 10.87
CA LEU A 63 -31.18 12.56 11.94
C LEU A 63 -30.22 12.54 13.14
N TRP A 64 -30.09 13.69 13.82
CA TRP A 64 -29.36 13.77 15.09
C TRP A 64 -30.06 12.94 16.19
N ASN A 65 -29.30 12.12 16.91
CA ASN A 65 -29.80 11.41 18.09
C ASN A 65 -30.06 12.38 19.27
N LYS A 66 -30.49 11.85 20.42
CA LYS A 66 -30.82 12.66 21.62
C LYS A 66 -29.61 13.26 22.36
N GLY A 67 -28.39 12.97 21.89
CA GLY A 67 -27.14 13.36 22.54
C GLY A 67 -26.82 12.53 23.78
N VAL A 68 -25.55 12.16 23.96
CA VAL A 68 -25.05 11.46 25.16
C VAL A 68 -24.28 12.45 26.03
N ALA A 69 -24.60 12.55 27.32
CA ALA A 69 -23.93 13.48 28.22
C ALA A 69 -22.42 13.15 28.33
N VAL A 70 -21.59 14.18 28.21
CA VAL A 70 -20.17 14.09 28.52
C VAL A 70 -20.03 14.14 30.03
N ALA A 71 -19.59 13.04 30.65
CA ALA A 71 -19.36 12.99 32.09
C ALA A 71 -18.34 14.07 32.49
N LYS A 72 -18.74 14.94 33.42
CA LYS A 72 -17.86 15.94 34.02
C LYS A 72 -16.95 15.23 35.03
N PRO A 73 -15.64 15.54 35.10
CA PRO A 73 -14.81 15.13 36.23
C PRO A 73 -15.42 15.73 37.50
N ILE A 74 -15.75 14.88 38.46
CA ILE A 74 -16.30 15.29 39.75
C ILE A 74 -15.11 15.60 40.66
N THR A 75 -14.91 16.88 40.99
CA THR A 75 -14.10 17.32 42.13
C THR A 75 -14.97 17.31 43.38
N VAL A 76 -14.79 16.32 44.25
CA VAL A 76 -15.42 16.27 45.59
C VAL A 76 -14.33 16.48 46.65
N PRO A 77 -14.58 17.24 47.73
CA PRO A 77 -13.60 17.51 48.78
C PRO A 77 -13.29 16.24 49.60
N LEU A 78 -12.03 16.11 49.98
CA LEU A 78 -11.40 14.98 50.68
C LEU A 78 -12.01 14.70 52.08
N PRO A 79 -12.49 13.47 52.34
CA PRO A 79 -12.42 12.84 53.65
C PRO A 79 -11.32 11.76 53.64
N SER A 80 -10.56 11.77 54.74
CA SER A 80 -9.52 10.82 55.18
C SER A 80 -9.25 9.58 54.31
N SER A 81 -8.00 9.47 53.87
CA SER A 81 -7.44 8.40 53.04
C SER A 81 -7.62 7.02 53.66
N THR A 82 -8.64 6.31 53.19
CA THR A 82 -8.62 4.85 53.16
C THR A 82 -8.00 4.46 51.81
N PRO A 83 -6.98 3.59 51.74
CA PRO A 83 -6.33 3.26 50.47
C PRO A 83 -7.34 2.58 49.55
N THR A 84 -7.84 3.35 48.57
CA THR A 84 -8.62 2.81 47.46
C THR A 84 -7.63 2.12 46.53
N PRO A 85 -7.85 0.85 46.15
CA PRO A 85 -6.95 0.18 45.22
C PRO A 85 -6.92 1.00 43.92
N THR A 86 -5.71 1.44 43.56
CA THR A 86 -5.45 2.09 42.27
C THR A 86 -6.06 1.21 41.18
N PRO A 87 -6.90 1.75 40.27
CA PRO A 87 -7.37 0.99 39.12
C PRO A 87 -6.12 0.51 38.40
N THR A 88 -5.90 -0.80 38.45
CA THR A 88 -4.78 -1.43 37.79
C THR A 88 -5.00 -1.15 36.31
N ASN A 89 -4.11 -0.36 35.70
CA ASN A 89 -4.08 -0.19 34.25
C ASN A 89 -3.84 -1.58 33.66
N GLN A 90 -4.92 -2.31 33.37
CA GLN A 90 -4.83 -3.59 32.71
C GLN A 90 -4.25 -3.30 31.32
N PRO A 91 -3.14 -3.93 30.92
CA PRO A 91 -2.59 -3.73 29.59
C PRO A 91 -3.68 -4.03 28.57
N VAL A 92 -3.95 -3.09 27.65
CA VAL A 92 -4.87 -3.35 26.54
C VAL A 92 -4.24 -4.45 25.68
N VAL A 93 -4.81 -5.65 25.72
CA VAL A 93 -4.36 -6.79 24.93
C VAL A 93 -5.06 -6.72 23.58
N TYR A 94 -4.30 -6.49 22.51
CA TYR A 94 -4.83 -6.47 21.16
C TYR A 94 -4.86 -7.89 20.55
N PRO A 95 -5.87 -8.22 19.72
CA PRO A 95 -5.92 -9.51 19.05
C PRO A 95 -4.70 -9.73 18.17
N THR A 96 -4.13 -10.93 18.26
CA THR A 96 -3.00 -11.39 17.44
C THR A 96 -3.35 -12.62 16.61
N ASP A 97 -4.59 -13.11 16.64
CA ASP A 97 -4.96 -14.28 15.85
C ASP A 97 -4.66 -14.05 14.36
N LEU A 98 -4.16 -15.10 13.71
CA LEU A 98 -3.91 -15.21 12.27
C LEU A 98 -4.35 -16.62 11.88
N SER A 99 -4.71 -16.87 10.62
CA SER A 99 -4.92 -18.26 10.19
C SER A 99 -3.61 -19.05 10.28
N PRO A 100 -3.64 -20.40 10.35
CA PRO A 100 -2.43 -21.19 10.53
C PRO A 100 -1.35 -20.94 9.48
N ILE A 101 -1.72 -20.82 8.21
CA ILE A 101 -0.78 -20.56 7.10
C ILE A 101 -0.24 -19.13 7.17
N THR A 102 -1.10 -18.14 7.41
CA THR A 102 -0.69 -16.74 7.62
C THR A 102 0.26 -16.59 8.80
N LEU A 103 -0.01 -17.30 9.91
CA LEU A 103 0.83 -17.31 11.09
C LEU A 103 2.20 -17.93 10.80
N ALA A 104 2.24 -19.06 10.10
CA ALA A 104 3.49 -19.71 9.72
C ALA A 104 4.36 -18.79 8.83
N ALA A 105 3.75 -18.15 7.83
CA ALA A 105 4.42 -17.18 6.96
C ALA A 105 5.00 -15.99 7.75
N TYR A 106 4.19 -15.40 8.66
CA TYR A 106 4.61 -14.29 9.50
C TYR A 106 5.75 -14.68 10.45
N GLN A 107 5.68 -15.85 11.08
CA GLN A 107 6.71 -16.32 12.00
C GLN A 107 8.03 -16.60 11.29
N ASP A 108 7.99 -17.23 10.11
CA ASP A 108 9.18 -17.45 9.28
C ASP A 108 9.79 -16.12 8.83
N PHE A 109 8.96 -15.18 8.35
CA PHE A 109 9.40 -13.82 8.02
C PHE A 109 10.08 -13.13 9.21
N ILE A 110 9.48 -13.13 10.40
CA ILE A 110 10.07 -12.45 11.58
C ILE A 110 11.40 -13.10 11.98
N LYS A 111 11.52 -14.42 11.87
CA LYS A 111 12.78 -15.13 12.09
C LYS A 111 13.85 -14.66 11.10
N THR A 112 13.53 -14.64 9.80
CA THR A 112 14.45 -14.18 8.75
C THR A 112 14.81 -12.71 8.94
N TYR A 113 13.82 -11.85 9.17
CA TYR A 113 14.02 -10.42 9.41
C TYR A 113 14.99 -10.16 10.56
N LYS A 114 14.78 -10.80 11.71
CA LYS A 114 15.68 -10.66 12.87
C LYS A 114 17.08 -11.17 12.59
N SER A 115 17.23 -12.25 11.82
CA SER A 115 18.53 -12.81 11.46
C SER A 115 19.34 -11.94 10.48
N ARG A 116 18.67 -11.02 9.77
CA ARG A 116 19.27 -10.14 8.75
C ARG A 116 19.45 -8.70 9.23
N LEU A 117 19.22 -8.42 10.52
CA LEU A 117 19.49 -7.11 11.09
C LEU A 117 21.00 -6.81 11.00
N THR A 118 21.32 -5.59 10.60
CA THR A 118 22.70 -5.10 10.46
C THR A 118 22.74 -3.59 10.69
N ASP A 119 23.88 -3.10 11.17
CA ASP A 119 24.18 -1.68 11.34
C ASP A 119 24.77 -1.06 10.06
N GLU A 120 25.05 -1.87 9.04
CA GLU A 120 25.50 -1.39 7.74
C GLU A 120 24.50 -0.40 7.14
N ILE A 121 25.04 0.71 6.62
CA ILE A 121 24.26 1.79 6.03
C ILE A 121 24.10 1.50 4.53
N PRO A 122 22.86 1.34 4.03
CA PRO A 122 22.62 1.17 2.61
C PRO A 122 23.09 2.38 1.79
N ASN A 123 23.69 2.13 0.62
CA ASN A 123 24.10 3.17 -0.34
C ASN A 123 22.87 3.73 -1.07
N ILE A 124 22.15 4.61 -0.39
CA ILE A 124 20.90 5.21 -0.86
C ILE A 124 21.02 6.73 -0.85
N ASP A 125 20.77 7.34 -2.01
CA ASP A 125 20.65 8.79 -2.17
C ASP A 125 19.18 9.20 -2.09
N PHE A 126 18.79 9.79 -0.96
CA PHE A 126 17.45 10.31 -0.73
C PHE A 126 17.37 11.76 -1.22
N ILE A 127 16.69 11.97 -2.35
CA ILE A 127 16.50 13.27 -2.98
C ILE A 127 15.08 13.74 -2.65
N ILE A 128 14.97 14.65 -1.69
CA ILE A 128 13.69 14.98 -1.05
C ILE A 128 13.27 16.41 -1.44
N ASN A 129 12.03 16.55 -1.91
CA ASN A 129 11.45 17.86 -2.17
C ASN A 129 11.33 18.64 -0.84
N PRO A 130 11.72 19.93 -0.78
CA PRO A 130 11.68 20.72 0.46
C PRO A 130 10.29 20.81 1.12
N ASN A 131 9.21 20.68 0.34
CA ASN A 131 7.82 20.73 0.81
C ASN A 131 7.30 19.36 1.28
N MET A 132 8.16 18.33 1.38
CA MET A 132 7.76 17.02 1.88
C MET A 132 7.36 17.07 3.35
N ASP A 133 6.23 16.43 3.69
CA ASP A 133 5.82 16.25 5.09
C ASP A 133 6.86 15.40 5.84
N LYS A 134 7.33 15.90 6.99
CA LYS A 134 8.45 15.29 7.74
C LYS A 134 8.08 13.97 8.41
N VAL A 135 6.81 13.74 8.73
CA VAL A 135 6.37 12.46 9.32
C VAL A 135 6.32 11.38 8.26
N LEU A 136 5.83 11.72 7.06
CA LEU A 136 5.80 10.81 5.91
C LEU A 136 7.20 10.57 5.34
N GLU A 137 8.04 11.60 5.27
CA GLU A 137 9.46 11.49 4.91
C GLU A 137 10.16 10.46 5.80
N LYS A 138 10.06 10.64 7.13
CA LYS A 138 10.65 9.70 8.08
C LYS A 138 10.15 8.27 7.86
N GLN A 139 8.85 8.10 7.61
CA GLN A 139 8.27 6.78 7.36
C GLN A 139 8.89 6.08 6.15
N ILE A 140 9.01 6.81 5.04
CA ILE A 140 9.57 6.28 3.80
C ILE A 140 11.03 5.89 4.04
N VAL A 141 11.83 6.79 4.61
CA VAL A 141 13.26 6.56 4.89
C VAL A 141 13.46 5.35 5.81
N ASP A 142 12.71 5.25 6.91
CA ASP A 142 12.81 4.13 7.85
C ASP A 142 12.44 2.79 7.18
N ASN A 143 11.33 2.75 6.44
CA ASN A 143 10.89 1.53 5.77
C ASN A 143 11.85 1.12 4.65
N ILE A 144 12.39 2.06 3.88
CA ILE A 144 13.38 1.78 2.84
C ILE A 144 14.65 1.21 3.45
N ASN A 145 15.20 1.83 4.49
CA ASN A 145 16.42 1.36 5.14
C ASN A 145 16.25 -0.06 5.70
N VAL A 146 15.12 -0.33 6.37
CA VAL A 146 14.82 -1.67 6.88
C VAL A 146 14.66 -2.69 5.74
N THR A 147 13.97 -2.30 4.67
CA THR A 147 13.75 -3.19 3.52
C THR A 147 15.05 -3.51 2.80
N ALA A 148 15.94 -2.53 2.62
CA ALA A 148 17.28 -2.74 2.06
C ALA A 148 18.09 -3.74 2.88
N LYS A 149 18.10 -3.61 4.20
CA LYS A 149 18.77 -4.54 5.11
C LYS A 149 18.19 -5.94 5.05
N PHE A 150 16.85 -6.05 5.00
CA PHE A 150 16.18 -7.34 4.84
C PHE A 150 16.61 -8.05 3.55
N PHE A 151 16.75 -7.33 2.44
CA PHE A 151 17.15 -7.89 1.14
C PHE A 151 18.67 -7.84 0.87
N ALA A 152 19.52 -7.59 1.88
CA ALA A 152 20.95 -7.40 1.68
C ALA A 152 21.66 -8.63 1.06
N LYS A 153 21.10 -9.83 1.24
CA LYS A 153 21.60 -11.08 0.63
C LYS A 153 21.32 -11.12 -0.88
N GLU A 154 20.13 -10.67 -1.28
CA GLU A 154 19.66 -10.70 -2.66
C GLU A 154 20.18 -9.48 -3.47
N ARG A 155 20.23 -8.30 -2.83
CA ARG A 155 20.77 -7.07 -3.37
C ARG A 155 21.74 -6.43 -2.35
N PRO A 156 23.07 -6.51 -2.59
CA PRO A 156 24.06 -5.98 -1.65
C PRO A 156 23.86 -4.50 -1.32
N LEU A 157 24.11 -4.11 -0.06
CA LEU A 157 23.83 -2.77 0.46
C LEU A 157 24.68 -1.67 -0.19
N ASN A 158 25.83 -2.01 -0.77
CA ASN A 158 26.69 -1.07 -1.47
C ASN A 158 26.21 -0.73 -2.90
N VAL A 159 25.24 -1.49 -3.45
CA VAL A 159 24.69 -1.23 -4.79
C VAL A 159 23.87 0.07 -4.75
N PRO A 160 24.25 1.12 -5.51
CA PRO A 160 23.63 2.43 -5.37
C PRO A 160 22.14 2.44 -5.74
N LEU A 161 21.37 3.26 -5.04
CA LEU A 161 19.93 3.47 -5.26
C LEU A 161 19.61 4.96 -5.11
N ARG A 162 18.88 5.54 -6.05
CA ARG A 162 18.42 6.94 -6.00
C ARG A 162 16.91 6.99 -5.80
N ILE A 163 16.47 7.80 -4.84
CA ILE A 163 15.06 7.86 -4.43
C ILE A 163 14.57 9.31 -4.43
N TRP A 164 13.58 9.63 -5.27
CA TRP A 164 12.91 10.92 -5.26
C TRP A 164 11.66 10.90 -4.38
N ILE A 165 11.52 11.82 -3.44
CA ILE A 165 10.39 11.85 -2.51
C ILE A 165 9.73 13.24 -2.55
N SER A 166 8.42 13.29 -2.77
CA SER A 166 7.65 14.54 -2.69
C SER A 166 6.25 14.33 -2.15
N MET A 167 5.56 15.42 -1.85
CA MET A 167 4.10 15.40 -1.77
C MET A 167 3.51 15.26 -3.17
N THR A 168 2.29 14.74 -3.26
CA THR A 168 1.56 14.56 -4.52
C THR A 168 1.22 15.88 -5.20
N THR A 169 0.99 16.93 -4.42
CA THR A 169 0.83 18.30 -4.93
C THR A 169 2.08 18.80 -5.66
N GLU A 170 3.24 18.21 -5.37
CA GLU A 170 4.55 18.53 -5.94
C GLU A 170 5.00 17.47 -6.98
N PHE A 171 4.11 16.60 -7.46
CA PHE A 171 4.50 15.49 -8.35
C PHE A 171 5.19 15.94 -9.64
N GLN A 172 4.94 17.16 -10.12
CA GLN A 172 5.68 17.73 -11.25
C GLN A 172 7.20 17.74 -11.00
N TRP A 173 7.63 17.97 -9.76
CA TRP A 173 9.04 17.91 -9.39
C TRP A 173 9.61 16.49 -9.53
N ILE A 174 8.86 15.45 -9.13
CA ILE A 174 9.25 14.05 -9.41
C ILE A 174 9.32 13.81 -10.91
N TYR A 175 8.29 14.21 -11.66
CA TYR A 175 8.22 14.04 -13.11
C TYR A 175 9.47 14.61 -13.79
N ASP A 176 9.82 15.86 -13.51
CA ASP A 176 10.94 16.56 -14.15
C ASP A 176 12.28 15.89 -13.81
N ASN A 177 12.49 15.56 -12.53
CA ASN A 177 13.73 14.94 -12.07
C ASN A 177 13.90 13.51 -12.60
N VAL A 178 12.88 12.67 -12.50
CA VAL A 178 12.92 11.27 -12.96
C VAL A 178 13.09 11.22 -14.48
N THR A 179 12.39 12.06 -15.24
CA THR A 179 12.54 12.18 -16.70
C THR A 179 13.97 12.53 -17.10
N SER A 180 14.65 13.39 -16.32
CA SER A 180 16.01 13.82 -16.65
C SER A 180 17.05 12.68 -16.56
N VAL A 181 16.84 11.73 -15.65
CA VAL A 181 17.83 10.67 -15.35
C VAL A 181 17.55 9.34 -16.05
N LEU A 182 16.30 9.04 -16.39
CA LEU A 182 15.93 7.77 -17.02
C LEU A 182 16.32 7.73 -18.50
N PRO A 183 16.77 6.58 -19.03
CA PRO A 183 16.78 6.29 -20.46
C PRO A 183 15.39 6.48 -21.09
N VAL A 184 15.34 6.88 -22.36
CA VAL A 184 14.08 7.15 -23.07
C VAL A 184 13.20 5.91 -23.14
N GLU A 185 13.82 4.74 -23.29
CA GLU A 185 13.14 3.45 -23.39
C GLU A 185 12.38 3.09 -22.11
N LEU A 186 12.83 3.59 -20.94
CA LEU A 186 12.12 3.40 -19.67
C LEU A 186 10.97 4.39 -19.47
N LEU A 187 10.86 5.42 -20.31
CA LEU A 187 9.76 6.38 -20.31
C LEU A 187 8.66 6.00 -21.32
N ASP A 188 8.94 5.03 -22.20
CA ASP A 188 7.97 4.55 -23.19
C ASP A 188 6.67 4.07 -22.54
N GLY A 189 5.57 4.26 -23.26
CA GLY A 189 4.22 3.88 -22.80
C GLY A 189 3.52 4.92 -21.92
N GLY A 190 4.16 6.05 -21.61
CA GLY A 190 3.50 7.21 -20.99
C GLY A 190 3.05 7.00 -19.54
N TRP A 191 3.60 6.00 -18.85
CA TRP A 191 3.22 5.66 -17.47
C TRP A 191 3.48 6.82 -16.49
N LEU A 192 4.55 7.60 -16.70
CA LEU A 192 4.92 8.74 -15.87
C LEU A 192 3.97 9.92 -16.11
N ASP A 193 3.58 10.15 -17.37
CA ASP A 193 2.56 11.14 -17.74
C ASP A 193 1.20 10.82 -17.12
N MET A 194 0.81 9.54 -17.13
CA MET A 194 -0.42 9.07 -16.48
C MET A 194 -0.41 9.32 -14.97
N LYS A 195 0.72 9.08 -14.29
CA LYS A 195 0.87 9.39 -12.86
C LYS A 195 0.82 10.90 -12.59
N LEU A 196 1.46 11.72 -13.43
CA LEU A 196 1.38 13.18 -13.31
C LEU A 196 -0.06 13.68 -13.51
N ALA A 197 -0.77 13.17 -14.51
CA ALA A 197 -2.17 13.50 -14.74
C ALA A 197 -3.05 13.10 -13.55
N ARG A 198 -2.82 11.92 -12.97
CA ARG A 198 -3.51 11.45 -11.76
C ARG A 198 -3.21 12.32 -10.55
N ALA A 199 -1.96 12.74 -10.35
CA ALA A 199 -1.58 13.64 -9.27
C ALA A 199 -2.29 14.99 -9.37
N LYS A 200 -2.47 15.52 -10.58
CA LYS A 200 -3.23 16.75 -10.84
C LYS A 200 -4.73 16.56 -10.59
N ALA A 201 -5.28 15.40 -10.92
CA ALA A 201 -6.71 15.10 -10.78
C ALA A 201 -7.13 14.76 -9.33
N ASP A 202 -6.23 14.15 -8.55
CA ASP A 202 -6.51 13.69 -7.19
C ASP A 202 -5.33 14.00 -6.24
N PRO A 203 -5.07 15.29 -5.94
CA PRO A 203 -3.89 15.73 -5.18
C PRO A 203 -3.88 15.25 -3.72
N ASP A 204 -5.04 14.92 -3.15
CA ASP A 204 -5.18 14.43 -1.78
C ASP A 204 -5.33 12.90 -1.68
N GLY A 205 -5.70 12.22 -2.77
CA GLY A 205 -5.99 10.78 -2.78
C GLY A 205 -4.98 9.93 -3.55
N PHE A 206 -4.21 10.50 -4.47
CA PHE A 206 -3.17 9.76 -5.19
C PHE A 206 -1.88 9.71 -4.38
N MET A 207 -1.69 8.64 -3.60
CA MET A 207 -0.41 8.31 -2.98
C MET A 207 0.18 7.06 -3.62
N GLY A 208 1.52 6.91 -3.62
CA GLY A 208 2.16 5.72 -4.17
C GLY A 208 3.66 5.88 -4.39
N GLY A 209 4.21 5.02 -5.24
CA GLY A 209 5.58 5.13 -5.72
C GLY A 209 5.76 4.52 -7.11
N GLY A 210 7.01 4.27 -7.46
CA GLY A 210 7.37 3.55 -8.68
C GLY A 210 8.84 3.15 -8.72
N ALA A 211 9.10 1.97 -9.29
CA ALA A 211 10.42 1.40 -9.56
C ALA A 211 10.69 1.24 -11.07
N PRO A 212 10.98 2.33 -11.81
CA PRO A 212 11.09 2.30 -13.27
C PRO A 212 12.27 1.49 -13.81
N GLY A 213 13.31 1.26 -13.00
CA GLY A 213 14.51 0.55 -13.39
C GLY A 213 15.76 1.38 -13.16
N ASN A 214 16.81 1.15 -13.95
CA ASN A 214 18.07 1.86 -13.81
C ASN A 214 18.10 3.16 -14.61
N ASP A 215 18.70 4.20 -14.03
CA ASP A 215 19.02 5.44 -14.72
C ASP A 215 20.20 5.29 -15.70
N LYS A 216 20.53 6.39 -16.40
CA LYS A 216 21.64 6.47 -17.37
C LYS A 216 23.02 6.14 -16.79
N SER A 217 23.20 6.18 -15.47
CA SER A 217 24.44 5.82 -14.78
C SER A 217 24.45 4.38 -14.24
N GLY A 218 23.38 3.61 -14.44
CA GLY A 218 23.24 2.25 -13.90
C GLY A 218 22.68 2.22 -12.47
N SER A 219 22.39 3.39 -11.89
CA SER A 219 21.65 3.63 -10.65
C SER A 219 20.25 3.04 -10.63
N ALA A 220 19.86 2.17 -9.70
CA ALA A 220 18.43 1.87 -9.55
C ALA A 220 17.67 3.14 -9.13
N VAL A 221 16.47 3.35 -9.69
CA VAL A 221 15.61 4.52 -9.42
C VAL A 221 14.33 4.08 -8.72
N LEU A 222 13.97 4.81 -7.67
CA LEU A 222 12.66 4.80 -7.02
C LEU A 222 12.10 6.22 -6.90
N PHE A 223 10.79 6.33 -6.80
CA PHE A 223 10.18 7.56 -6.28
C PHE A 223 8.96 7.26 -5.42
N PHE A 224 8.59 8.23 -4.58
CA PHE A 224 7.43 8.17 -3.70
C PHE A 224 6.69 9.50 -3.66
N ASN A 225 5.36 9.43 -3.70
CA ASN A 225 4.48 10.59 -3.51
C ASN A 225 3.50 10.36 -2.36
N GLY A 226 3.63 11.17 -1.31
CA GLY A 226 2.71 11.17 -0.15
C GLY A 226 1.53 12.13 -0.34
N THR A 227 0.49 11.99 0.46
CA THR A 227 -0.64 12.95 0.49
C THR A 227 -0.94 13.38 1.92
N SER A 228 -1.71 14.46 2.08
CA SER A 228 -2.20 14.96 3.37
C SER A 228 -3.07 13.94 4.13
N LYS A 229 -3.59 12.91 3.46
CA LYS A 229 -4.42 11.84 4.03
C LYS A 229 -3.62 10.59 4.41
N ALA A 230 -2.39 10.46 3.92
CA ALA A 230 -1.53 9.32 4.22
C ALA A 230 -1.14 9.30 5.70
N ASN A 231 -1.09 8.11 6.29
CA ASN A 231 -0.68 7.95 7.68
C ASN A 231 -0.15 6.53 7.95
N TRP A 232 0.69 6.41 8.99
CA TRP A 232 1.34 5.16 9.38
C TRP A 232 0.38 4.01 9.73
N GLY A 233 -0.84 4.34 10.17
CA GLY A 233 -1.85 3.35 10.54
C GLY A 233 -2.65 2.80 9.36
N ASP A 234 -2.45 3.35 8.15
CA ASP A 234 -3.07 2.87 6.92
C ASP A 234 -2.10 1.93 6.19
N ALA A 235 -2.46 0.65 6.13
CA ALA A 235 -1.68 -0.39 5.47
C ALA A 235 -1.41 -0.06 4.00
N PHE A 236 -2.33 0.62 3.32
CA PHE A 236 -2.23 0.95 1.90
C PHE A 236 -1.16 2.01 1.63
N TRP A 237 -0.87 2.86 2.62
CA TRP A 237 0.25 3.78 2.57
C TRP A 237 1.52 3.09 3.09
N SER A 238 1.44 2.49 4.26
CA SER A 238 2.60 2.00 5.00
C SER A 238 3.38 0.90 4.27
N GLN A 239 2.71 0.13 3.41
CA GLN A 239 3.33 -0.91 2.60
C GLN A 239 4.10 -0.39 1.38
N VAL A 240 3.77 0.82 0.88
CA VAL A 240 4.28 1.34 -0.41
C VAL A 240 5.81 1.39 -0.48
N PRO A 241 6.54 1.91 0.52
CA PRO A 241 8.00 1.98 0.42
C PRO A 241 8.66 0.60 0.23
N SER A 242 8.22 -0.39 1.02
CA SER A 242 8.74 -1.76 0.95
C SER A 242 8.27 -2.49 -0.32
N HIS A 243 7.06 -2.21 -0.80
CA HIS A 243 6.54 -2.73 -2.06
C HIS A 243 7.41 -2.30 -3.24
N GLU A 244 7.63 -1.00 -3.41
CA GLU A 244 8.43 -0.49 -4.53
C GLU A 244 9.89 -0.93 -4.44
N PHE A 245 10.46 -1.01 -3.22
CA PHE A 245 11.79 -1.56 -3.05
C PHE A 245 11.87 -3.04 -3.45
N THR A 246 10.82 -3.83 -3.20
CA THR A 246 10.78 -5.22 -3.64
C THR A 246 10.89 -5.32 -5.17
N HIS A 247 10.30 -4.39 -5.92
CA HIS A 247 10.50 -4.33 -7.37
C HIS A 247 11.95 -4.02 -7.77
N VAL A 248 12.69 -3.23 -6.99
CA VAL A 248 14.13 -3.01 -7.21
C VAL A 248 14.92 -4.31 -7.05
N VAL A 249 14.58 -5.12 -6.04
CA VAL A 249 15.20 -6.44 -5.81
C VAL A 249 14.85 -7.40 -6.95
N GLN A 250 13.57 -7.51 -7.32
CA GLN A 250 13.11 -8.33 -8.44
C GLN A 250 13.87 -7.98 -9.73
N ARG A 251 13.99 -6.68 -10.05
CA ARG A 251 14.78 -6.24 -11.21
C ARG A 251 16.24 -6.61 -11.08
N TYR A 252 16.85 -6.40 -9.91
CA TYR A 252 18.26 -6.71 -9.69
C TYR A 252 18.56 -8.20 -9.93
N GLU A 253 17.76 -9.09 -9.37
CA GLU A 253 17.92 -10.54 -9.53
C GLU A 253 17.72 -10.99 -10.98
N LEU A 254 16.77 -10.35 -11.69
CA LEU A 254 16.38 -10.70 -13.05
C LEU A 254 17.10 -9.89 -14.15
N GLY A 255 18.24 -9.27 -13.85
CA GLY A 255 19.06 -8.58 -14.85
C GLY A 255 18.46 -7.27 -15.37
N ASN A 256 17.90 -6.46 -14.46
CA ASN A 256 17.14 -5.23 -14.72
C ASN A 256 15.86 -5.43 -15.56
N SER A 257 15.29 -6.63 -15.52
CA SER A 257 14.05 -6.97 -16.23
C SER A 257 12.96 -7.41 -15.27
N MET A 258 11.70 -7.23 -15.67
CA MET A 258 10.54 -7.85 -15.02
C MET A 258 9.86 -8.89 -15.92
N ALA A 259 10.42 -9.12 -17.11
CA ALA A 259 9.82 -9.92 -18.17
C ALA A 259 9.45 -11.36 -17.78
N PRO A 260 10.29 -12.09 -16.99
CA PRO A 260 10.01 -13.47 -16.62
C PRO A 260 8.85 -13.67 -15.62
N MET A 261 8.23 -12.60 -15.13
CA MET A 261 7.21 -12.67 -14.09
C MET A 261 5.80 -12.49 -14.65
N LEU A 262 4.87 -13.35 -14.20
CA LEU A 262 3.44 -13.10 -14.31
C LEU A 262 3.02 -11.91 -13.43
N CYS A 263 1.87 -11.29 -13.73
CA CYS A 263 1.37 -10.15 -12.95
C CYS A 263 1.20 -10.47 -11.46
N TRP A 264 0.55 -11.59 -11.12
CA TRP A 264 0.38 -11.99 -9.72
C TRP A 264 1.72 -12.32 -9.04
N VAL A 265 2.73 -12.77 -9.79
CA VAL A 265 4.09 -13.02 -9.27
C VAL A 265 4.78 -11.69 -8.95
N ARG A 266 4.73 -10.74 -9.89
CA ARG A 266 5.39 -9.44 -9.77
C ARG A 266 4.80 -8.58 -8.65
N GLU A 267 3.51 -8.29 -8.76
CA GLU A 267 2.79 -7.38 -7.85
C GLU A 267 2.47 -8.06 -6.51
N GLY A 268 2.13 -9.35 -6.55
CA GLY A 268 1.77 -10.10 -5.35
C GLY A 268 2.91 -10.21 -4.36
N ASN A 269 4.12 -10.47 -4.82
CA ASN A 269 5.29 -10.56 -3.96
C ASN A 269 5.69 -9.21 -3.38
N ALA A 270 5.64 -8.16 -4.20
CA ALA A 270 5.87 -6.80 -3.73
C ALA A 270 4.87 -6.40 -2.63
N ASN A 271 3.57 -6.74 -2.79
CA ASN A 271 2.58 -6.56 -1.73
C ASN A 271 2.80 -7.46 -0.51
N TYR A 272 3.20 -8.71 -0.70
CA TYR A 272 3.47 -9.65 0.39
C TYR A 272 4.56 -9.11 1.33
N TYR A 273 5.72 -8.74 0.77
CA TYR A 273 6.78 -8.11 1.55
C TYR A 273 6.40 -6.72 2.02
N GLY A 274 5.67 -5.96 1.21
CA GLY A 274 5.10 -4.66 1.57
C GLY A 274 4.37 -4.71 2.91
N PHE A 275 3.38 -5.59 3.05
CA PHE A 275 2.60 -5.71 4.29
C PHE A 275 3.41 -6.26 5.46
N LEU A 276 4.26 -7.28 5.22
CA LEU A 276 5.07 -7.88 6.29
C LEU A 276 6.07 -6.90 6.88
N LEU A 277 6.80 -6.17 6.02
CA LEU A 277 7.75 -5.18 6.47
C LEU A 277 7.01 -4.00 7.12
N ALA A 278 5.92 -3.50 6.55
CA ALA A 278 5.16 -2.42 7.18
C ALA A 278 4.59 -2.79 8.57
N GLY A 279 4.12 -4.03 8.74
CA GLY A 279 3.57 -4.56 9.99
C GLY A 279 4.58 -5.26 10.91
N ARG A 280 5.89 -5.17 10.64
CA ARG A 280 6.94 -5.95 11.31
C ARG A 280 7.05 -5.73 12.83
N ASN A 281 6.58 -4.58 13.31
CA ASN A 281 6.71 -4.16 14.71
C ASN A 281 5.83 -4.98 15.68
N SER A 282 4.72 -5.54 15.23
CA SER A 282 3.95 -6.51 16.04
C SER A 282 3.01 -7.37 15.19
N GLN A 283 2.71 -8.56 15.70
CA GLN A 283 1.73 -9.46 15.07
C GLN A 283 0.33 -8.83 15.03
N ALA A 284 -0.02 -8.01 16.04
CA ALA A 284 -1.30 -7.30 16.06
C ALA A 284 -1.39 -6.25 14.94
N MET A 285 -0.30 -5.51 14.69
CA MET A 285 -0.24 -4.54 13.59
C MET A 285 -0.36 -5.25 12.24
N TYR A 286 0.44 -6.29 12.03
CA TYR A 286 0.37 -7.08 10.80
C TYR A 286 -1.03 -7.65 10.55
N ARG A 287 -1.65 -8.26 11.57
CA ARG A 287 -3.03 -8.73 11.54
C ARG A 287 -4.00 -7.63 11.12
N ASN A 288 -3.90 -6.45 11.71
CA ASN A 288 -4.78 -5.34 11.39
C ASN A 288 -4.60 -4.85 9.96
N PHE A 289 -3.35 -4.74 9.48
CA PHE A 289 -3.06 -4.38 8.09
C PHE A 289 -3.63 -5.41 7.11
N TRP A 290 -3.56 -6.68 7.46
CA TRP A 290 -4.14 -7.74 6.66
C TRP A 290 -5.68 -7.63 6.57
N LEU A 291 -6.34 -7.31 7.67
CA LEU A 291 -7.78 -7.05 7.68
C LEU A 291 -8.15 -5.80 6.87
N GLN A 292 -7.36 -4.72 6.97
CA GLN A 292 -7.56 -3.53 6.14
C GLN A 292 -7.48 -3.87 4.64
N ALA A 293 -6.48 -4.66 4.23
CA ALA A 293 -6.30 -5.09 2.85
C ALA A 293 -7.53 -5.82 2.30
N MET A 294 -8.03 -6.83 3.02
CA MET A 294 -9.21 -7.60 2.62
C MET A 294 -10.49 -6.77 2.61
N SER A 295 -10.60 -5.78 3.48
CA SER A 295 -11.78 -4.91 3.55
C SER A 295 -11.94 -3.99 2.34
N ARG A 296 -10.86 -3.63 1.64
CA ARG A 296 -10.95 -2.69 0.50
C ARG A 296 -11.16 -3.36 -0.85
N ILE A 297 -10.94 -4.66 -1.00
CA ILE A 297 -11.12 -5.35 -2.30
C ILE A 297 -12.50 -5.07 -2.92
N PRO A 298 -13.64 -5.20 -2.20
CA PRO A 298 -14.95 -4.87 -2.77
C PRO A 298 -15.10 -3.39 -3.09
N THR A 299 -14.42 -2.50 -2.35
CA THR A 299 -14.59 -1.04 -2.45
C THR A 299 -13.92 -0.43 -3.68
N PHE A 300 -12.96 -1.13 -4.27
CA PHE A 300 -12.32 -0.72 -5.52
C PHE A 300 -13.13 -1.12 -6.77
N GLY A 301 -14.25 -1.82 -6.61
CA GLY A 301 -15.17 -2.15 -7.69
C GLY A 301 -14.71 -3.28 -8.61
N GLU A 302 -13.55 -3.90 -8.33
CA GLU A 302 -13.00 -4.98 -9.15
C GLU A 302 -13.75 -6.30 -8.96
N GLU A 303 -14.11 -6.62 -7.70
CA GLU A 303 -14.88 -7.82 -7.34
C GLU A 303 -15.89 -7.48 -6.22
N PRO A 304 -17.05 -6.87 -6.54
CA PRO A 304 -18.01 -6.42 -5.52
C PRO A 304 -18.58 -7.53 -4.62
N ASP A 305 -18.62 -8.77 -5.11
CA ASP A 305 -19.08 -9.97 -4.40
C ASP A 305 -17.91 -10.85 -3.92
N PHE A 306 -16.70 -10.28 -3.77
CA PHE A 306 -15.49 -10.95 -3.27
C PHE A 306 -15.76 -11.92 -2.09
N GLN A 307 -16.61 -11.56 -1.14
CA GLN A 307 -16.84 -12.38 0.06
C GLN A 307 -17.65 -13.67 -0.16
N SER A 308 -18.34 -13.81 -1.30
CA SER A 308 -19.21 -14.96 -1.60
C SER A 308 -18.60 -15.94 -2.60
N LYS A 309 -17.50 -15.59 -3.27
CA LYS A 309 -16.87 -16.44 -4.28
C LYS A 309 -16.36 -17.76 -3.67
N PRO A 310 -16.57 -18.90 -4.35
CA PRO A 310 -16.05 -20.20 -3.90
C PRO A 310 -14.53 -20.31 -4.14
N ALA A 311 -13.88 -21.27 -3.48
CA ALA A 311 -12.45 -21.54 -3.67
C ALA A 311 -12.05 -21.78 -5.14
N SER A 312 -12.91 -22.44 -5.93
CA SER A 312 -12.66 -22.70 -7.36
C SER A 312 -12.56 -21.41 -8.18
N TYR A 313 -13.35 -20.38 -7.85
CA TYR A 313 -13.28 -19.08 -8.53
C TYR A 313 -11.88 -18.46 -8.39
N TRP A 314 -11.31 -18.55 -7.19
CA TRP A 314 -9.99 -18.04 -6.91
C TRP A 314 -8.87 -18.88 -7.54
N ALA A 315 -9.08 -20.19 -7.69
CA ALA A 315 -8.15 -21.03 -8.45
C ALA A 315 -8.15 -20.62 -9.95
N ASP A 316 -9.35 -20.42 -10.53
CA ASP A 316 -9.52 -20.00 -11.93
C ASP A 316 -8.89 -18.63 -12.21
N PHE A 317 -8.87 -17.73 -11.21
CA PHE A 317 -8.16 -16.46 -11.32
C PHE A 317 -6.69 -16.65 -11.70
N PHE A 318 -5.97 -17.57 -11.04
CA PHE A 318 -4.54 -17.80 -11.32
C PHE A 318 -4.33 -18.45 -12.69
N VAL A 319 -5.21 -19.38 -13.09
CA VAL A 319 -5.20 -19.98 -14.44
C VAL A 319 -5.33 -18.88 -15.49
N GLN A 320 -6.30 -17.98 -15.34
CA GLN A 320 -6.51 -16.87 -16.27
C GLN A 320 -5.34 -15.89 -16.26
N ASN A 321 -4.70 -15.69 -15.10
CA ASN A 321 -3.59 -14.75 -14.94
C ASN A 321 -2.34 -15.17 -15.75
N GLU A 322 -2.19 -16.46 -16.07
CA GLU A 322 -1.10 -16.91 -16.96
C GLU A 322 -1.14 -16.28 -18.36
N SER A 323 -2.32 -15.83 -18.80
CA SER A 323 -2.53 -15.19 -20.10
C SER A 323 -2.55 -13.66 -20.04
N ARG A 324 -2.27 -13.07 -18.87
CA ARG A 324 -2.21 -11.61 -18.69
C ARG A 324 -0.88 -11.06 -19.19
N LYS A 325 -0.93 -9.94 -19.89
CA LYS A 325 0.26 -9.22 -20.33
C LYS A 325 0.89 -8.45 -19.18
N GLY A 326 2.20 -8.26 -19.21
CA GLY A 326 2.91 -7.46 -18.21
C GLY A 326 2.44 -6.00 -18.10
N SER A 327 1.79 -5.46 -19.14
CA SER A 327 1.15 -4.14 -19.16
C SER A 327 -0.25 -4.10 -18.52
N GLN A 328 -0.76 -5.23 -18.04
CA GLN A 328 -2.12 -5.38 -17.51
C GLN A 328 -2.13 -5.82 -16.04
N CYS A 329 -1.04 -5.56 -15.31
CA CYS A 329 -0.92 -5.98 -13.92
C CYS A 329 -1.52 -4.99 -12.91
N ASP A 330 -1.81 -3.76 -13.34
CA ASP A 330 -2.35 -2.68 -12.52
C ASP A 330 -3.65 -2.97 -11.74
N PRO A 331 -4.56 -3.88 -12.16
CA PRO A 331 -5.71 -4.23 -11.33
C PRO A 331 -5.30 -4.69 -9.93
N TRP A 332 -5.88 -4.06 -8.91
CA TRP A 332 -5.57 -4.26 -7.48
C TRP A 332 -5.70 -5.72 -7.03
N ILE A 333 -6.60 -6.46 -7.65
CA ILE A 333 -6.83 -7.87 -7.40
C ILE A 333 -5.57 -8.71 -7.65
N ASN A 334 -4.71 -8.33 -8.60
CA ASN A 334 -3.42 -8.99 -8.83
C ASN A 334 -2.49 -8.85 -7.62
N TYR A 335 -2.50 -7.67 -6.98
CA TYR A 335 -1.67 -7.34 -5.83
C TYR A 335 -2.08 -8.15 -4.61
N ILE A 336 -3.38 -8.17 -4.30
CA ILE A 336 -3.86 -8.86 -3.09
C ILE A 336 -3.92 -10.38 -3.28
N LEU A 337 -4.49 -10.88 -4.37
CA LEU A 337 -4.54 -12.34 -4.58
C LEU A 337 -3.15 -12.93 -4.81
N GLY A 338 -2.27 -12.19 -5.50
CA GLY A 338 -0.86 -12.56 -5.60
C GLY A 338 -0.18 -12.59 -4.22
N SER A 339 -0.43 -11.59 -3.36
CA SER A 339 0.10 -11.57 -1.99
C SER A 339 -0.41 -12.74 -1.15
N MET A 340 -1.68 -13.12 -1.30
CA MET A 340 -2.26 -14.32 -0.68
C MET A 340 -1.57 -15.60 -1.17
N ALA A 341 -1.27 -15.71 -2.47
CA ALA A 341 -0.50 -16.84 -2.99
C ALA A 341 0.92 -16.90 -2.41
N PHE A 342 1.63 -15.77 -2.30
CA PHE A 342 2.94 -15.73 -1.66
C PHE A 342 2.88 -16.03 -0.16
N GLN A 343 1.83 -15.62 0.51
CA GLN A 343 1.62 -15.96 1.90
C GLN A 343 1.39 -17.46 2.09
N TYR A 344 0.62 -18.09 1.20
CA TYR A 344 0.48 -19.55 1.16
C TYR A 344 1.82 -20.24 0.93
N LEU A 345 2.58 -19.77 -0.06
CA LEU A 345 3.89 -20.33 -0.41
C LEU A 345 4.88 -20.18 0.76
N ALA A 346 4.96 -19.01 1.38
CA ALA A 346 5.81 -18.77 2.55
C ALA A 346 5.40 -19.64 3.74
N GLY A 347 4.10 -19.69 4.05
CA GLY A 347 3.60 -20.46 5.19
C GLY A 347 3.78 -21.98 5.02
N THR A 348 3.90 -22.45 3.77
CA THR A 348 4.07 -23.87 3.45
C THR A 348 5.55 -24.26 3.25
N TYR A 349 6.34 -23.39 2.61
CA TYR A 349 7.69 -23.71 2.12
C TYR A 349 8.80 -22.81 2.67
N GLY A 350 8.44 -21.72 3.37
CA GLY A 350 9.38 -20.75 3.94
C GLY A 350 9.84 -19.67 2.95
N ASN A 351 10.41 -18.61 3.51
CA ASN A 351 10.88 -17.42 2.79
C ASN A 351 12.05 -17.73 1.85
N ASP A 352 12.95 -18.64 2.23
CA ASP A 352 14.09 -19.02 1.38
C ASP A 352 13.65 -19.71 0.09
N ALA A 353 12.52 -20.43 0.10
CA ALA A 353 11.93 -21.00 -1.11
C ALA A 353 11.40 -19.90 -2.04
N ILE A 354 10.80 -18.84 -1.51
CA ILE A 354 10.38 -17.68 -2.31
C ILE A 354 11.59 -17.05 -3.01
N GLN A 355 12.68 -16.80 -2.29
CA GLN A 355 13.89 -16.23 -2.90
C GLN A 355 14.50 -17.16 -3.96
N SER A 356 14.52 -18.46 -3.70
CA SER A 356 15.00 -19.46 -4.66
C SER A 356 14.13 -19.50 -5.93
N PHE A 357 12.83 -19.25 -5.82
CA PHE A 357 11.95 -19.12 -6.98
C PHE A 357 12.37 -17.95 -7.87
N TYR A 358 12.58 -16.76 -7.30
CA TYR A 358 12.99 -15.57 -8.07
C TYR A 358 14.34 -15.76 -8.77
N LEU A 359 15.35 -16.21 -8.03
CA LEU A 359 16.66 -16.49 -8.61
C LEU A 359 16.58 -17.50 -9.75
N GLY A 360 15.69 -18.50 -9.63
CA GLY A 360 15.47 -19.49 -10.66
C GLY A 360 14.73 -18.99 -11.91
N LEU A 361 13.99 -17.87 -11.82
CA LEU A 361 13.35 -17.26 -12.99
C LEU A 361 14.35 -16.57 -13.91
N LYS A 362 15.53 -16.21 -13.39
CA LYS A 362 16.59 -15.62 -14.19
C LYS A 362 17.02 -16.61 -15.27
N ASP A 363 16.98 -16.17 -16.53
CA ASP A 363 17.46 -16.90 -17.70
C ASP A 363 16.80 -18.28 -17.97
N VAL A 364 15.77 -18.68 -17.20
CA VAL A 364 15.09 -19.98 -17.40
C VAL A 364 14.40 -20.11 -18.75
N TRP A 365 14.12 -18.98 -19.38
CA TRP A 365 13.54 -18.92 -20.72
C TRP A 365 14.55 -19.33 -21.81
N ILE A 366 15.86 -19.25 -21.56
CA ILE A 366 16.90 -19.58 -22.54
C ILE A 366 16.82 -21.07 -22.88
N GLY A 367 16.68 -21.38 -24.17
CA GLY A 367 16.51 -22.75 -24.66
C GLY A 367 15.09 -23.29 -24.53
N VAL A 368 14.15 -22.50 -24.00
CA VAL A 368 12.71 -22.80 -23.95
C VAL A 368 11.89 -21.86 -24.84
N CYS A 369 12.25 -20.57 -24.84
CA CYS A 369 11.62 -19.50 -25.62
C CYS A 369 12.70 -18.63 -26.28
N ASP A 370 12.37 -17.97 -27.39
CA ASP A 370 13.29 -17.01 -28.05
C ASP A 370 13.53 -15.76 -27.21
N TYR A 371 12.52 -15.37 -26.41
CA TYR A 371 12.52 -14.19 -25.55
C TYR A 371 11.79 -14.50 -24.23
N PRO A 372 12.08 -13.76 -23.14
CA PRO A 372 11.36 -13.92 -21.87
C PRO A 372 9.89 -13.50 -21.93
N ILE A 373 9.52 -12.66 -22.92
CA ILE A 373 8.14 -12.28 -23.26
C ILE A 373 7.93 -12.51 -24.77
N SER A 374 6.78 -13.08 -25.16
CA SER A 374 6.39 -13.28 -26.56
C SER A 374 6.08 -11.95 -27.27
N GLN A 375 5.95 -11.98 -28.60
CA GLN A 375 5.54 -10.80 -29.37
C GLN A 375 4.17 -10.24 -28.94
N GLU A 376 3.28 -11.10 -28.43
CA GLU A 376 1.96 -10.73 -27.91
C GLU A 376 2.01 -10.13 -26.50
N GLY A 377 3.18 -10.12 -25.85
CA GLY A 377 3.36 -9.60 -24.50
C GLY A 377 3.13 -10.64 -23.39
N LEU A 378 3.17 -11.94 -23.70
CA LEU A 378 2.96 -13.03 -22.74
C LEU A 378 4.28 -13.54 -22.17
N THR A 379 4.32 -13.80 -20.87
CA THR A 379 5.49 -14.36 -20.18
C THR A 379 5.79 -15.77 -20.68
N CYS A 380 7.06 -16.07 -20.95
CA CYS A 380 7.51 -17.41 -21.35
C CYS A 380 7.13 -18.46 -20.28
N PRO A 381 6.49 -19.60 -20.65
CA PRO A 381 6.01 -20.62 -19.70
C PRO A 381 7.12 -21.38 -18.96
N ALA A 382 8.40 -21.11 -19.26
CA ALA A 382 9.55 -21.72 -18.59
C ALA A 382 9.52 -21.55 -17.06
N TRP A 383 8.88 -20.50 -16.54
CA TRP A 383 8.69 -20.26 -15.11
C TRP A 383 8.03 -21.44 -14.37
N LYS A 384 7.17 -22.22 -15.05
CA LYS A 384 6.49 -23.39 -14.46
C LYS A 384 7.47 -24.46 -14.00
N SER A 385 8.57 -24.64 -14.74
CA SER A 385 9.62 -25.60 -14.40
C SER A 385 10.36 -25.19 -13.12
N VAL A 386 10.63 -23.88 -12.97
CA VAL A 386 11.23 -23.29 -11.77
C VAL A 386 10.29 -23.46 -10.58
N PHE A 387 9.01 -23.14 -10.76
CA PHE A 387 8.00 -23.30 -9.72
C PHE A 387 7.96 -24.73 -9.19
N LYS A 388 7.90 -25.72 -10.10
CA LYS A 388 7.93 -27.14 -9.74
C LYS A 388 9.21 -27.54 -9.02
N LYS A 389 10.36 -27.09 -9.50
CA LYS A 389 11.66 -27.38 -8.88
C LYS A 389 11.74 -26.82 -7.47
N THR A 390 11.24 -25.60 -7.24
CA THR A 390 11.35 -24.91 -5.97
C THR A 390 10.34 -25.39 -4.93
N PHE A 391 9.07 -25.57 -5.33
CA PHE A 391 7.99 -25.90 -4.39
C PHE A 391 7.59 -27.38 -4.38
N GLY A 392 8.19 -28.20 -5.25
CA GLY A 392 7.89 -29.63 -5.36
C GLY A 392 6.51 -29.94 -5.96
N ILE A 393 5.75 -28.94 -6.39
CA ILE A 393 4.41 -29.06 -6.98
C ILE A 393 4.31 -28.20 -8.24
N THR A 394 3.49 -28.60 -9.21
CA THR A 394 3.23 -27.75 -10.38
C THR A 394 2.33 -26.58 -10.01
N PRO A 395 2.34 -25.47 -10.77
CA PRO A 395 1.39 -24.38 -10.56
C PRO A 395 -0.07 -24.84 -10.65
N GLU A 396 -0.39 -25.73 -11.58
CA GLU A 396 -1.75 -26.26 -11.75
C GLU A 396 -2.22 -27.05 -10.51
N ALA A 397 -1.30 -27.71 -9.81
CA ALA A 397 -1.57 -28.36 -8.53
C ALA A 397 -1.59 -27.39 -7.35
N ALA A 398 -0.98 -26.21 -7.49
CA ALA A 398 -0.95 -25.16 -6.47
C ALA A 398 -2.20 -24.28 -6.51
N TYR A 399 -2.76 -23.98 -7.68
CA TYR A 399 -3.89 -23.04 -7.81
C TYR A 399 -5.13 -23.43 -7.01
N PRO A 400 -5.57 -24.70 -6.95
CA PRO A 400 -6.67 -25.08 -6.06
C PRO A 400 -6.35 -24.83 -4.58
N LYS A 401 -5.09 -24.97 -4.18
CA LYS A 401 -4.64 -24.71 -2.80
C LYS A 401 -4.61 -23.22 -2.50
N PHE A 402 -4.16 -22.39 -3.44
CA PHE A 402 -4.25 -20.93 -3.33
C PHE A 402 -5.71 -20.51 -3.22
N GLY A 403 -6.59 -21.05 -4.07
CA GLY A 403 -8.01 -20.72 -4.07
C GLY A 403 -8.71 -21.11 -2.76
N GLN A 404 -8.39 -22.28 -2.20
CA GLN A 404 -8.87 -22.69 -0.88
C GLN A 404 -8.36 -21.77 0.22
N TYR A 405 -7.08 -21.44 0.22
CA TYR A 405 -6.48 -20.53 1.20
C TYR A 405 -7.12 -19.13 1.15
N ILE A 406 -7.34 -18.58 -0.04
CA ILE A 406 -8.04 -17.29 -0.21
C ILE A 406 -9.46 -17.37 0.37
N TYR A 407 -10.19 -18.44 0.06
CA TYR A 407 -11.54 -18.64 0.62
C TYR A 407 -11.52 -18.69 2.16
N ASP A 408 -10.55 -19.40 2.73
CA ASP A 408 -10.39 -19.53 4.18
C ASP A 408 -10.02 -18.19 4.84
N GLU A 409 -9.12 -17.39 4.23
CA GLU A 409 -8.77 -16.05 4.70
C GLU A 409 -9.99 -15.10 4.68
N ILE A 410 -10.79 -15.18 3.62
CA ILE A 410 -12.05 -14.43 3.52
C ILE A 410 -12.99 -14.81 4.65
N GLN A 411 -13.15 -16.10 4.97
CA GLN A 411 -13.99 -16.53 6.09
C GLN A 411 -13.38 -16.08 7.42
N TRP A 412 -12.08 -16.23 7.59
CA TRP A 412 -11.35 -15.81 8.79
C TRP A 412 -11.53 -14.32 9.05
N ALA A 413 -11.52 -13.46 8.02
CA ALA A 413 -11.65 -12.01 8.17
C ALA A 413 -13.06 -11.54 8.60
N LYS A 414 -14.10 -12.35 8.38
CA LYS A 414 -15.49 -11.93 8.59
C LYS A 414 -15.76 -11.54 10.05
N GLY A 415 -16.39 -10.37 10.22
CA GLY A 415 -16.83 -9.86 11.52
C GLY A 415 -15.70 -9.37 12.44
N LYS A 416 -14.44 -9.35 11.98
CA LYS A 416 -13.32 -8.84 12.77
C LYS A 416 -13.24 -7.33 12.74
N GLU A 417 -12.88 -6.76 13.88
CA GLU A 417 -12.63 -5.33 14.01
C GLU A 417 -11.38 -4.91 13.21
N ILE A 418 -11.50 -3.75 12.55
CA ILE A 418 -10.45 -3.13 11.75
C ILE A 418 -10.19 -1.75 12.34
N LEU A 419 -8.95 -1.52 12.75
CA LEU A 419 -8.49 -0.25 13.30
C LEU A 419 -7.81 0.57 12.19
N TRP A 420 -8.01 1.88 12.21
CA TRP A 420 -7.44 2.82 11.25
C TRP A 420 -6.69 3.96 11.97
N ASN A 421 -5.82 4.66 11.25
CA ASN A 421 -5.22 5.92 11.70
C ASN A 421 -4.53 5.79 13.08
N GLN A 422 -4.77 6.75 13.97
CA GLN A 422 -4.19 6.78 15.32
C GLN A 422 -4.53 5.56 16.17
N GLU A 423 -5.67 4.90 15.93
CA GLU A 423 -6.03 3.68 16.69
C GLU A 423 -5.16 2.50 16.28
N ALA A 424 -4.82 2.38 15.00
CA ALA A 424 -3.83 1.41 14.54
C ALA A 424 -2.42 1.69 15.12
N LEU A 425 -2.06 2.94 15.38
CA LEU A 425 -0.77 3.25 16.01
C LEU A 425 -0.71 2.91 17.52
N LYS A 426 -1.85 2.66 18.16
CA LYS A 426 -1.90 2.19 19.55
C LYS A 426 -1.60 0.70 19.67
N ILE A 427 -1.79 -0.09 18.61
CA ILE A 427 -1.58 -1.55 18.61
C ILE A 427 -0.14 -1.95 18.27
N ALA A 428 0.62 -1.04 17.67
CA ALA A 428 2.06 -1.11 17.63
C ALA A 428 2.66 0.29 17.41
N PRO A 429 3.55 0.75 18.30
CA PRO A 429 4.21 2.03 18.15
C PRO A 429 5.07 2.06 16.88
N ILE A 430 5.33 3.27 16.39
CA ILE A 430 6.25 3.52 15.27
C ILE A 430 7.54 2.73 15.53
N PRO A 431 7.97 1.84 14.61
CA PRO A 431 9.24 1.14 14.70
C PRO A 431 10.35 2.14 15.07
N THR A 432 10.98 1.96 16.22
CA THR A 432 12.20 2.69 16.55
C THR A 432 13.32 2.12 15.69
N SER A 433 14.02 3.01 14.98
CA SER A 433 15.18 2.71 14.13
C SER A 433 16.25 1.90 14.85
#